data_AF-A0A843IC50-F1
#
_entry.id   AF-A0A843IC50-F1
#
_cell.length_a   1.000
_cell.length_b   1.000
_cell.length_c   1.000
_cell.angle_alpha   90.00
_cell.angle_beta   90.00
_cell.angle_gamma   90.00
#
_symmetry.space_group_name_H-M   'P 1'
#
loop_
_entity.id
_entity.type
_entity.pdbx_description
1 polymer ?
#
loop_
_entity_poly.entity_id
_entity_poly.type
_entity_poly.pdbx_seq_one_letter_code
_entity_poly.pdbx_strand_id
1 'polypeptide(L)'
;MAKKNKTLMEILDLILYENPATQDEIADRLGISRRYVTQLIQPLIKDGTIKRAYMIDVKDYEKVAESLGQYVNSKDVSGNLLINDMLDNMAKHVHSQIENSFNAILEYDENKAKKALEMDYATNNMVEKIRTSVETIVSINQYPEFSKSVLYNEVAYDLERIGDYCGHIAKFVINDVYEVSESVLKKLKKMYKTAQKMLRLAMLTFLEGRTGLNDDIMELEESIHILQSKAINLIATQMAENSFDEKERSNYFIYLFRVIKAFERIGDISVEIKDVAIEFHENIPRPTTPRSFRLN
;
A
#
# COMPACT_ATOMS: atom_id res chain seq x y z
N MET A 1 27.89 23.69 -17.08
CA MET A 1 27.31 22.35 -17.35
C MET A 1 27.04 21.57 -16.06
N ALA A 2 27.99 21.45 -15.12
CA ALA A 2 27.81 20.71 -13.86
C ALA A 2 26.58 21.11 -13.02
N LYS A 3 26.33 22.41 -12.79
CA LYS A 3 25.17 22.88 -12.01
C LYS A 3 23.82 22.59 -12.70
N LYS A 4 23.79 22.65 -14.04
CA LYS A 4 22.59 22.35 -14.85
C LYS A 4 22.26 20.86 -14.83
N ASN A 5 23.29 20.01 -14.95
CA ASN A 5 23.15 18.55 -14.92
C ASN A 5 22.72 18.06 -13.53
N LYS A 6 23.26 18.67 -12.45
CA LYS A 6 22.85 18.38 -11.08
C LYS A 6 21.37 18.71 -10.85
N THR A 7 20.91 19.89 -11.24
CA THR A 7 19.50 20.27 -11.08
C THR A 7 18.56 19.44 -11.96
N LEU A 8 19.01 18.98 -13.13
CA LEU A 8 18.23 18.05 -13.94
C LEU A 8 18.06 16.70 -13.23
N MET A 9 19.13 16.16 -12.61
CA MET A 9 19.02 14.93 -11.81
C MET A 9 18.09 15.09 -10.63
N GLU A 10 18.17 16.20 -9.89
CA GLU A 10 17.26 16.49 -8.76
C GLU A 10 15.79 16.54 -9.22
N ILE A 11 15.51 17.05 -10.42
CA ILE A 11 14.16 17.02 -11.01
C ILE A 11 13.73 15.60 -11.36
N LEU A 12 14.64 14.81 -11.95
CA LEU A 12 14.35 13.43 -12.35
C LEU A 12 14.14 12.51 -11.14
N ASP A 13 14.92 12.69 -10.07
CA ASP A 13 14.75 12.00 -8.78
C ASP A 13 13.38 12.33 -8.19
N LEU A 14 13.02 13.62 -8.16
CA LEU A 14 11.73 14.06 -7.64
C LEU A 14 10.56 13.49 -8.47
N ILE A 15 10.71 13.43 -9.79
CA ILE A 15 9.74 12.80 -10.69
C ILE A 15 9.62 11.29 -10.41
N LEU A 16 10.74 10.60 -10.19
CA LEU A 16 10.78 9.15 -9.99
C LEU A 16 10.27 8.73 -8.60
N TYR A 17 10.67 9.43 -7.54
CA TYR A 17 10.40 9.04 -6.15
C TYR A 17 9.19 9.74 -5.55
N GLU A 18 8.95 11.00 -5.89
CA GLU A 18 8.00 11.86 -5.17
C GLU A 18 6.72 12.19 -5.95
N ASN A 19 6.64 11.80 -7.23
CA ASN A 19 5.42 11.80 -8.04
C ASN A 19 4.67 13.15 -8.12
N PRO A 20 5.31 14.21 -8.64
CA PRO A 20 4.68 15.51 -8.81
C PRO A 20 3.59 15.48 -9.88
N ALA A 21 2.45 16.10 -9.60
CA ALA A 21 1.35 16.22 -10.55
C ALA A 21 1.56 17.35 -11.57
N THR A 22 2.40 18.34 -11.25
CA THR A 22 2.63 19.53 -12.10
C THR A 22 4.08 20.01 -12.09
N GLN A 23 4.47 20.77 -13.11
CA GLN A 23 5.78 21.48 -13.12
C GLN A 23 5.90 22.53 -12.02
N ASP A 24 4.78 23.07 -11.56
CA ASP A 24 4.74 24.05 -10.48
C ASP A 24 5.11 23.39 -9.15
N GLU A 25 4.63 22.17 -8.90
CA GLU A 25 5.02 21.38 -7.73
C GLU A 25 6.51 21.01 -7.71
N ILE A 26 7.08 20.65 -8.88
CA ILE A 26 8.52 20.42 -9.02
C ILE A 26 9.33 21.68 -8.70
N ALA A 27 8.86 22.83 -9.20
CA ALA A 27 9.50 24.13 -9.02
C ALA A 27 9.51 24.55 -7.54
N ASP A 28 8.39 24.39 -6.86
CA ASP A 28 8.22 24.74 -5.46
C ASP A 28 9.08 23.87 -4.54
N ARG A 29 9.12 22.54 -4.77
CA ARG A 29 9.92 21.62 -3.95
C ARG A 29 11.42 21.83 -4.09
N LEU A 30 11.90 22.18 -5.29
CA LEU A 30 13.32 22.41 -5.56
C LEU A 30 13.76 23.88 -5.37
N GLY A 31 12.82 24.79 -5.06
CA GLY A 31 13.12 26.21 -4.89
C GLY A 31 13.63 26.89 -6.17
N ILE A 32 13.17 26.43 -7.34
CA ILE A 32 13.58 26.92 -8.66
C ILE A 32 12.39 27.47 -9.44
N SER A 33 12.62 28.30 -10.46
CA SER A 33 11.50 28.82 -11.26
C SER A 33 10.88 27.74 -12.15
N ARG A 34 9.55 27.74 -12.29
CA ARG A 34 8.81 26.89 -13.25
C ARG A 34 9.40 26.94 -14.66
N ARG A 35 9.76 28.13 -15.13
CA ARG A 35 10.38 28.33 -16.45
C ARG A 35 11.69 27.54 -16.60
N TYR A 36 12.47 27.43 -15.51
CA TYR A 36 13.71 26.68 -15.49
C TYR A 36 13.47 25.17 -15.47
N VAL A 37 12.45 24.70 -14.72
CA VAL A 37 11.98 23.30 -14.80
C VAL A 37 11.59 22.96 -16.24
N THR A 38 10.72 23.75 -16.87
CA THR A 38 10.30 23.54 -18.27
C THR A 38 11.49 23.47 -19.21
N GLN A 39 12.48 24.36 -19.09
CA GLN A 39 13.66 24.37 -19.95
C GLN A 39 14.50 23.08 -19.83
N LEU A 40 14.50 22.43 -18.67
CA LEU A 40 15.28 21.22 -18.41
C LEU A 40 14.55 19.95 -18.86
N ILE A 41 13.25 19.84 -18.62
CA ILE A 41 12.48 18.62 -18.92
C ILE A 41 11.85 18.61 -20.30
N GLN A 42 11.65 19.76 -20.96
CA GLN A 42 11.00 19.82 -22.27
C GLN A 42 11.69 19.02 -23.38
N PRO A 43 13.03 18.91 -23.44
CA PRO A 43 13.70 17.97 -24.35
C PRO A 43 13.31 16.51 -24.07
N LEU A 44 13.29 16.13 -22.80
CA LEU A 44 12.94 14.77 -22.32
C LEU A 44 11.46 14.43 -22.50
N ILE A 45 10.57 15.42 -22.51
CA ILE A 45 9.16 15.21 -22.85
C ILE A 45 8.99 14.99 -24.37
N LYS A 46 9.83 15.64 -25.19
CA LYS A 46 9.76 15.54 -26.66
C LYS A 46 10.32 14.22 -27.19
N ASP A 47 11.35 13.68 -26.54
CA ASP A 47 11.94 12.40 -26.92
C ASP A 47 11.23 11.19 -26.29
N GLY A 48 10.27 11.44 -25.38
CA GLY A 48 9.43 10.42 -24.75
C GLY A 48 9.97 9.87 -23.43
N THR A 49 11.14 10.34 -22.98
CA THR A 49 11.75 9.97 -21.68
C THR A 49 10.82 10.31 -20.51
N ILE A 50 10.19 11.49 -20.54
CA ILE A 50 9.20 11.91 -19.55
C ILE A 50 7.82 11.90 -20.19
N LYS A 51 6.94 11.03 -19.69
CA LYS A 51 5.55 10.89 -20.14
C LYS A 51 4.69 12.07 -19.68
N ARG A 52 3.53 12.27 -20.32
CA ARG A 52 2.63 13.43 -20.14
C ARG A 52 2.15 13.69 -18.69
N ALA A 53 2.27 12.69 -17.81
CA ALA A 53 1.94 12.77 -16.38
C ALA A 53 3.16 13.01 -15.47
N TYR A 54 4.29 13.49 -16.01
CA TYR A 54 5.57 13.58 -15.29
C TYR A 54 5.95 12.24 -14.66
N MET A 55 5.95 11.21 -15.50
CA MET A 55 6.44 9.89 -15.14
C MET A 55 7.65 9.59 -16.02
N ILE A 56 8.71 9.06 -15.44
CA ILE A 56 9.89 8.61 -16.15
C ILE A 56 10.06 7.10 -15.92
N ASP A 57 10.34 6.36 -16.98
CA ASP A 57 10.68 4.95 -16.86
C ASP A 57 12.13 4.83 -16.36
N VAL A 58 12.39 3.86 -15.49
CA VAL A 58 13.73 3.60 -14.90
C VAL A 58 14.81 3.50 -15.97
N LYS A 59 14.47 2.91 -17.11
CA LYS A 59 15.34 2.77 -18.29
C LYS A 59 15.79 4.11 -18.87
N ASP A 60 14.89 5.08 -18.94
CA ASP A 60 15.20 6.38 -19.53
C ASP A 60 15.84 7.30 -18.48
N TYR A 61 15.50 7.14 -17.19
CA TYR A 61 16.23 7.72 -16.08
C TYR A 61 17.70 7.27 -16.08
N GLU A 62 17.97 5.96 -16.14
CA GLU A 62 19.32 5.40 -16.13
C GLU A 62 20.15 5.84 -17.35
N LYS A 63 19.55 5.88 -18.55
CA LYS A 63 20.23 6.45 -19.74
C LYS A 63 20.62 7.90 -19.53
N VAL A 64 19.73 8.71 -18.95
CA VAL A 64 20.03 10.11 -18.68
C VAL A 64 21.13 10.21 -17.62
N ALA A 65 21.06 9.43 -16.54
CA ALA A 65 22.09 9.38 -15.50
C ALA A 65 23.47 8.96 -16.04
N GLU A 66 23.53 7.91 -16.87
CA GLU A 66 24.74 7.45 -17.57
C GLU A 66 25.29 8.55 -18.50
N SER A 67 24.42 9.20 -19.29
CA SER A 67 24.82 10.28 -20.20
C SER A 67 25.37 11.52 -19.48
N LEU A 68 24.98 11.72 -18.21
CA LEU A 68 25.41 12.83 -17.37
C LEU A 68 26.71 12.51 -16.59
N GLY A 69 27.31 11.34 -16.81
CA GLY A 69 28.62 10.97 -16.27
C GLY A 69 28.59 10.38 -14.86
N GLN A 70 27.41 9.99 -14.36
CA GLN A 70 27.33 9.13 -13.17
C GLN A 70 27.48 7.68 -13.60
N TYR A 71 28.70 7.13 -13.48
CA TYR A 71 28.94 5.70 -13.61
C TYR A 71 28.26 4.98 -12.44
N VAL A 72 27.04 4.47 -12.66
CA VAL A 72 26.44 3.49 -11.75
C VAL A 72 26.65 2.11 -12.37
N ASN A 73 27.70 1.44 -11.90
CA ASN A 73 27.98 0.05 -12.24
C ASN A 73 27.04 -0.84 -11.41
N SER A 74 25.74 -0.93 -11.76
CA SER A 74 24.70 -1.50 -10.87
C SER A 74 23.44 -2.04 -11.56
N LYS A 75 23.50 -2.49 -12.83
CA LYS A 75 22.28 -2.90 -13.58
C LYS A 75 21.41 -3.95 -12.89
N ASP A 76 21.98 -4.78 -12.02
CA ASP A 76 21.26 -5.85 -11.32
C ASP A 76 20.77 -5.47 -9.90
N VAL A 77 21.33 -4.42 -9.28
CA VAL A 77 21.02 -3.99 -7.91
C VAL A 77 20.11 -2.75 -7.89
N SER A 78 20.19 -1.91 -8.93
CA SER A 78 19.43 -0.65 -9.05
C SER A 78 17.92 -0.86 -9.18
N GLY A 79 17.49 -1.78 -10.04
CA GLY A 79 16.06 -1.97 -10.34
C GLY A 79 15.25 -2.57 -9.18
N ASN A 80 15.73 -3.67 -8.58
CA ASN A 80 15.03 -4.30 -7.46
C ASN A 80 15.04 -3.40 -6.21
N LEU A 81 16.11 -2.63 -6.00
CA LEU A 81 16.18 -1.64 -4.93
C LEU A 81 15.11 -0.55 -5.12
N LEU A 82 14.94 -0.04 -6.34
CA LEU A 82 13.90 0.93 -6.64
C LEU A 82 12.49 0.38 -6.34
N ILE A 83 12.19 -0.85 -6.76
CA ILE A 83 10.87 -1.45 -6.50
C ILE A 83 10.65 -1.70 -5.00
N ASN A 84 11.70 -2.10 -4.27
CA ASN A 84 11.65 -2.21 -2.81
C ASN A 84 11.30 -0.86 -2.17
N ASP A 85 11.94 0.24 -2.60
CA ASP A 85 11.64 1.59 -2.12
C ASP A 85 10.20 2.01 -2.45
N MET A 86 9.71 1.68 -3.65
CA MET A 86 8.33 1.94 -4.05
C MET A 86 7.32 1.18 -3.16
N LEU A 87 7.59 -0.09 -2.88
CA LEU A 87 6.76 -0.93 -2.00
C LEU A 87 6.82 -0.47 -0.55
N ASP A 88 7.98 -0.06 -0.03
CA ASP A 88 8.11 0.51 1.31
C ASP A 88 7.30 1.81 1.44
N ASN A 89 7.37 2.68 0.44
CA ASN A 89 6.56 3.90 0.38
C ASN A 89 5.06 3.58 0.30
N MET A 90 4.67 2.59 -0.50
CA MET A 90 3.28 2.14 -0.58
C MET A 90 2.79 1.56 0.75
N ALA A 91 3.60 0.74 1.43
CA ALA A 91 3.27 0.19 2.73
C ALA A 91 3.09 1.28 3.80
N LYS A 92 3.97 2.29 3.82
CA LYS A 92 3.83 3.47 4.70
C LYS A 92 2.53 4.22 4.43
N HIS A 93 2.20 4.43 3.16
CA HIS A 93 0.94 5.08 2.75
C HIS A 93 -0.29 4.28 3.21
N VAL A 94 -0.29 2.96 3.01
CA VAL A 94 -1.38 2.06 3.45
C VAL A 94 -1.48 2.03 4.97
N HIS A 95 -0.37 2.00 5.71
CA HIS A 95 -0.38 2.15 7.17
C HIS A 95 -1.09 3.43 7.61
N SER A 96 -0.79 4.56 6.97
CA SER A 96 -1.47 5.83 7.21
C SER A 96 -2.94 5.80 6.77
N GLN A 97 -3.30 5.06 5.72
CA GLN A 97 -4.69 4.90 5.28
C GLN A 97 -5.52 4.12 6.30
N ILE A 98 -4.97 3.03 6.86
CA ILE A 98 -5.59 2.27 7.96
C ILE A 98 -5.76 3.16 9.20
N GLU A 99 -4.74 3.94 9.55
CA GLU A 99 -4.80 4.88 10.68
C GLU A 99 -5.87 5.95 10.48
N ASN A 100 -5.88 6.60 9.31
CA ASN A 100 -6.80 7.68 9.03
C ASN A 100 -8.26 7.20 8.97
N SER A 101 -8.51 6.04 8.36
CA SER A 101 -9.84 5.42 8.33
C SER A 101 -10.33 5.00 9.72
N PHE A 102 -9.46 4.47 10.59
CA PHE A 102 -9.85 4.10 11.95
C PHE A 102 -10.03 5.32 12.87
N ASN A 103 -9.18 6.34 12.75
CA ASN A 103 -9.32 7.59 13.50
C ASN A 103 -10.64 8.31 13.14
N ALA A 104 -11.10 8.19 11.89
CA ALA A 104 -12.42 8.68 11.50
C ALA A 104 -13.55 8.03 12.34
N ILE A 105 -13.45 6.75 12.67
CA ILE A 105 -14.40 6.07 13.57
C ILE A 105 -14.26 6.56 15.01
N LEU A 106 -13.02 6.73 15.51
CA LEU A 106 -12.78 7.14 16.89
C LEU A 106 -13.31 8.54 17.20
N GLU A 107 -13.24 9.43 16.22
CA GLU A 107 -13.56 10.85 16.38
C GLU A 107 -14.88 11.25 15.70
N TYR A 108 -15.52 10.31 15.00
CA TYR A 108 -16.68 10.57 14.15
C TYR A 108 -16.43 11.70 13.13
N ASP A 109 -15.21 11.73 12.58
CA ASP A 109 -14.75 12.79 11.69
C ASP A 109 -14.92 12.38 10.22
N GLU A 110 -15.94 12.94 9.57
CA GLU A 110 -16.25 12.73 8.15
C GLU A 110 -15.11 13.21 7.23
N ASN A 111 -14.34 14.24 7.62
CA ASN A 111 -13.22 14.71 6.80
C ASN A 111 -12.08 13.69 6.78
N LYS A 112 -11.80 13.05 7.93
CA LYS A 112 -10.83 11.94 7.97
C LYS A 112 -11.31 10.76 7.13
N ALA A 113 -12.61 10.44 7.17
CA ALA A 113 -13.19 9.40 6.33
C ALA A 113 -13.04 9.71 4.83
N LYS A 114 -13.39 10.93 4.40
CA LYS A 114 -13.20 11.38 3.00
C LYS A 114 -11.75 11.32 2.57
N LYS A 115 -10.83 11.79 3.42
CA LYS A 115 -9.39 11.70 3.16
C LYS A 115 -8.93 10.25 3.01
N ALA A 116 -9.44 9.31 3.80
CA ALA A 116 -9.09 7.89 3.66
C ALA A 116 -9.60 7.29 2.34
N LEU A 117 -10.73 7.76 1.81
CA LEU A 117 -11.20 7.41 0.46
C LEU A 117 -10.34 8.06 -0.63
N GLU A 118 -9.87 9.29 -0.43
CA GLU A 118 -8.95 9.95 -1.37
C GLU A 118 -7.59 9.21 -1.44
N MET A 119 -7.09 8.75 -0.30
CA MET A 119 -5.87 7.95 -0.20
C MET A 119 -5.96 6.63 -0.99
N ASP A 120 -7.17 6.08 -1.15
CA ASP A 120 -7.42 4.85 -1.91
C ASP A 120 -7.02 5.00 -3.38
N TYR A 121 -7.41 6.12 -4.01
CA TYR A 121 -7.00 6.45 -5.38
C TYR A 121 -5.48 6.58 -5.50
N ALA A 122 -4.81 7.10 -4.47
CA ALA A 122 -3.35 7.15 -4.45
C ALA A 122 -2.74 5.74 -4.37
N THR A 123 -3.34 4.84 -3.57
CA THR A 123 -2.95 3.43 -3.47
C THR A 123 -3.09 2.70 -4.82
N ASN A 124 -4.21 2.86 -5.54
CA ASN A 124 -4.36 2.24 -6.86
C ASN A 124 -3.29 2.73 -7.85
N ASN A 125 -2.96 4.03 -7.81
CA ASN A 125 -1.91 4.60 -8.66
C ASN A 125 -0.50 4.06 -8.32
N MET A 126 -0.23 3.77 -7.05
CA MET A 126 1.05 3.17 -6.63
C MET A 126 1.22 1.76 -7.20
N VAL A 127 0.16 0.95 -7.23
CA VAL A 127 0.18 -0.40 -7.83
C VAL A 127 0.56 -0.35 -9.30
N GLU A 128 -0.11 0.50 -10.09
CA GLU A 128 0.15 0.58 -11.54
C GLU A 128 1.59 1.02 -11.84
N LYS A 129 2.19 1.84 -10.97
CA LYS A 129 3.60 2.24 -11.09
C LYS A 129 4.55 1.09 -10.78
N ILE A 130 4.30 0.37 -9.69
CA ILE A 130 5.09 -0.82 -9.34
C ILE A 130 5.00 -1.82 -10.48
N ARG A 131 3.79 -2.08 -11.00
CA ARG A 131 3.55 -2.96 -12.14
C ARG A 131 4.37 -2.58 -13.37
N THR A 132 4.30 -1.32 -13.79
CA THR A 132 5.07 -0.82 -14.93
C THR A 132 6.58 -0.97 -14.70
N SER A 133 7.04 -0.77 -13.47
CA SER A 133 8.45 -0.89 -13.09
C SER A 133 8.92 -2.35 -13.11
N VAL A 134 8.11 -3.28 -12.59
CA VAL A 134 8.37 -4.73 -12.68
C VAL A 134 8.43 -5.18 -14.14
N GLU A 135 7.45 -4.78 -14.97
CA GLU A 135 7.44 -5.11 -16.41
C GLU A 135 8.69 -4.59 -17.11
N THR A 136 9.15 -3.39 -16.75
CA THR A 136 10.38 -2.81 -17.27
C THR A 136 11.60 -3.65 -16.90
N ILE A 137 11.77 -4.02 -15.63
CA ILE A 137 12.89 -4.85 -15.16
C ILE A 137 12.91 -6.20 -15.87
N VAL A 138 11.75 -6.87 -15.93
CA VAL A 138 11.61 -8.18 -16.59
C VAL A 138 11.94 -8.07 -18.09
N SER A 139 11.57 -6.97 -18.75
CA SER A 139 11.88 -6.77 -20.17
C SER A 139 13.36 -6.52 -20.46
N ILE A 140 14.11 -5.98 -19.49
CA ILE A 140 15.53 -5.63 -19.64
C ILE A 140 16.43 -6.85 -19.42
N ASN A 141 16.07 -7.73 -18.48
CA ASN A 141 16.91 -8.86 -18.07
C ASN A 141 16.34 -10.21 -18.55
N GLN A 142 16.99 -10.81 -19.55
CA GLN A 142 16.59 -12.09 -20.17
C GLN A 142 16.97 -13.35 -19.36
N TYR A 143 17.34 -13.22 -18.07
CA TYR A 143 17.79 -14.35 -17.24
C TYR A 143 16.66 -14.99 -16.40
N PRO A 144 16.63 -16.33 -16.24
CA PRO A 144 15.55 -17.06 -15.55
C PRO A 144 15.34 -16.69 -14.07
N GLU A 145 16.38 -16.22 -13.36
CA GLU A 145 16.29 -15.81 -11.95
C GLU A 145 15.40 -14.58 -11.72
N PHE A 146 15.10 -13.81 -12.77
CA PHE A 146 14.18 -12.65 -12.72
C PHE A 146 12.69 -13.03 -12.65
N SER A 147 12.35 -14.32 -12.66
CA SER A 147 10.98 -14.82 -12.48
C SER A 147 10.33 -14.36 -11.18
N LYS A 148 11.11 -14.13 -10.12
CA LYS A 148 10.63 -13.64 -8.82
C LYS A 148 10.23 -12.17 -8.81
N SER A 149 10.67 -11.36 -9.78
CA SER A 149 10.29 -9.94 -9.86
C SER A 149 8.78 -9.78 -10.02
N VAL A 150 8.11 -10.78 -10.60
CA VAL A 150 6.65 -10.81 -10.72
C VAL A 150 5.96 -10.82 -9.35
N LEU A 151 6.60 -11.38 -8.31
CA LEU A 151 6.05 -11.42 -6.96
C LEU A 151 5.93 -10.03 -6.32
N TYR A 152 6.68 -9.03 -6.78
CA TYR A 152 6.47 -7.64 -6.38
C TYR A 152 5.08 -7.11 -6.77
N ASN A 153 4.55 -7.56 -7.92
CA ASN A 153 3.19 -7.20 -8.32
C ASN A 153 2.14 -7.81 -7.41
N GLU A 154 2.37 -9.04 -6.94
CA GLU A 154 1.46 -9.70 -5.99
C GLU A 154 1.39 -8.91 -4.67
N VAL A 155 2.54 -8.52 -4.12
CA VAL A 155 2.58 -7.72 -2.88
C VAL A 155 1.96 -6.34 -3.08
N ALA A 156 2.23 -5.67 -4.21
CA ALA A 156 1.61 -4.38 -4.52
C ALA A 156 0.08 -4.50 -4.59
N TYR A 157 -0.42 -5.53 -5.25
CA TYR A 157 -1.86 -5.79 -5.34
C TYR A 157 -2.47 -6.09 -3.96
N ASP A 158 -1.79 -6.86 -3.13
CA ASP A 158 -2.24 -7.13 -1.76
C ASP A 158 -2.28 -5.86 -0.89
N LEU A 159 -1.32 -4.95 -1.03
CA LEU A 159 -1.36 -3.64 -0.38
C LEU A 159 -2.56 -2.80 -0.83
N GLU A 160 -2.93 -2.86 -2.11
CA GLU A 160 -4.11 -2.16 -2.64
C GLU A 160 -5.42 -2.74 -2.13
N ARG A 161 -5.54 -4.07 -2.05
CA ARG A 161 -6.68 -4.73 -1.41
C ARG A 161 -6.84 -4.30 0.04
N ILE A 162 -5.75 -4.08 0.78
CA ILE A 162 -5.79 -3.51 2.12
C ILE A 162 -6.32 -2.06 2.09
N GLY A 163 -5.87 -1.26 1.12
CA GLY A 163 -6.39 0.09 0.85
C GLY A 163 -7.91 0.10 0.65
N ASP A 164 -8.43 -0.76 -0.22
CA ASP A 164 -9.86 -0.94 -0.48
C ASP A 164 -10.65 -1.22 0.82
N TYR A 165 -10.12 -2.10 1.68
CA TYR A 165 -10.72 -2.38 2.98
C TYR A 165 -10.68 -1.17 3.94
N CYS A 166 -9.69 -0.29 3.85
CA CYS A 166 -9.72 1.00 4.55
C CYS A 166 -10.86 1.88 4.04
N GLY A 167 -11.17 1.82 2.75
CA GLY A 167 -12.35 2.47 2.18
C GLY A 167 -13.67 1.94 2.77
N HIS A 168 -13.76 0.65 3.09
CA HIS A 168 -14.92 0.08 3.80
C HIS A 168 -15.04 0.63 5.22
N ILE A 169 -13.93 0.81 5.92
CA ILE A 169 -13.87 1.42 7.26
C ILE A 169 -14.33 2.88 7.19
N ALA A 170 -13.83 3.66 6.24
CA ALA A 170 -14.22 5.05 6.05
C ALA A 170 -15.71 5.22 5.71
N LYS A 171 -16.26 4.33 4.87
CA LYS A 171 -17.68 4.34 4.48
C LYS A 171 -18.63 4.12 5.67
N PHE A 172 -18.20 3.49 6.76
CA PHE A 172 -19.01 3.42 7.98
C PHE A 172 -19.32 4.81 8.52
N VAL A 173 -18.30 5.67 8.67
CA VAL A 173 -18.46 7.04 9.21
C VAL A 173 -19.31 7.93 8.30
N ILE A 174 -19.24 7.73 6.98
CA ILE A 174 -19.99 8.54 6.02
C ILE A 174 -21.48 8.17 5.97
N ASN A 175 -21.81 6.89 6.13
CA ASN A 175 -23.16 6.38 5.89
C ASN A 175 -23.95 6.11 7.17
N ASP A 176 -23.35 6.35 8.33
CA ASP A 176 -23.92 6.01 9.62
C ASP A 176 -23.95 7.21 10.56
N VAL A 177 -24.94 7.22 11.43
CA VAL A 177 -25.24 8.32 12.37
C VAL A 177 -25.11 7.87 13.82
N TYR A 178 -24.90 6.56 14.06
CA TYR A 178 -24.85 6.00 15.40
C TYR A 178 -23.42 5.79 15.89
N GLU A 179 -23.23 6.09 17.17
CA GLU A 179 -21.98 5.81 17.86
C GLU A 179 -21.77 4.30 18.08
N VAL A 180 -20.52 3.87 17.93
CA VAL A 180 -20.13 2.49 18.22
C VAL A 180 -20.07 2.31 19.73
N SER A 181 -20.81 1.33 20.24
CA SER A 181 -20.78 0.99 21.67
C SER A 181 -19.35 0.72 22.18
N GLU A 182 -19.04 1.16 23.39
CA GLU A 182 -17.68 1.06 23.97
C GLU A 182 -17.15 -0.39 24.00
N SER A 183 -18.03 -1.37 24.22
CA SER A 183 -17.66 -2.79 24.23
C SER A 183 -17.14 -3.27 22.88
N VAL A 184 -17.78 -2.84 21.78
CA VAL A 184 -17.38 -3.15 20.40
C VAL A 184 -16.16 -2.30 20.01
N LEU A 185 -16.16 -1.00 20.35
CA LEU A 185 -15.05 -0.09 20.07
C LEU A 185 -13.73 -0.59 20.67
N LYS A 186 -13.77 -1.15 21.89
CA LYS A 186 -12.61 -1.79 22.52
C LYS A 186 -12.08 -2.99 21.74
N LYS A 187 -12.94 -3.74 21.04
CA LYS A 187 -12.51 -4.84 20.16
C LYS A 187 -11.90 -4.28 18.87
N LEU A 188 -12.54 -3.31 18.25
CA LEU A 188 -12.02 -2.65 17.05
C LEU A 188 -10.65 -2.02 17.29
N LYS A 189 -10.45 -1.32 18.43
CA LYS A 189 -9.13 -0.78 18.83
C LYS A 189 -8.04 -1.85 18.91
N LYS A 190 -8.38 -3.08 19.33
CA LYS A 190 -7.43 -4.20 19.35
C LYS A 190 -7.19 -4.74 17.94
N MET A 191 -8.24 -4.94 17.15
CA MET A 191 -8.15 -5.40 15.76
C MET A 191 -7.31 -4.43 14.91
N TYR A 192 -7.52 -3.12 15.06
CA TYR A 192 -6.71 -2.07 14.45
C TYR A 192 -5.21 -2.24 14.76
N LYS A 193 -4.85 -2.36 16.05
CA LYS A 193 -3.45 -2.54 16.46
C LYS A 193 -2.85 -3.83 15.92
N THR A 194 -3.63 -4.91 15.92
CA THR A 194 -3.20 -6.21 15.38
C THR A 194 -2.97 -6.11 13.87
N ALA A 195 -3.91 -5.54 13.10
CA ALA A 195 -3.80 -5.36 11.66
C ALA A 195 -2.59 -4.49 11.27
N GLN A 196 -2.39 -3.35 11.96
CA GLN A 196 -1.20 -2.50 11.79
C GLN A 196 0.10 -3.28 12.05
N LYS A 197 0.13 -4.11 13.10
CA LYS A 197 1.31 -4.92 13.42
C LYS A 197 1.54 -6.02 12.37
N MET A 198 0.49 -6.71 11.92
CA MET A 198 0.57 -7.78 10.93
C MET A 198 1.12 -7.26 9.60
N LEU A 199 0.57 -6.16 9.07
CA LEU A 199 1.05 -5.56 7.82
C LEU A 199 2.53 -5.17 7.93
N ARG A 200 2.93 -4.55 9.06
CA ARG A 200 4.32 -4.15 9.29
C ARG A 200 5.26 -5.36 9.30
N LEU A 201 4.88 -6.43 10.01
CA LEU A 201 5.72 -7.64 10.06
C LEU A 201 5.78 -8.33 8.69
N ALA A 202 4.67 -8.41 7.96
CA ALA A 202 4.64 -8.99 6.62
C ALA A 202 5.55 -8.24 5.65
N MET A 203 5.53 -6.90 5.67
CA MET A 203 6.41 -6.08 4.83
C MET A 203 7.88 -6.18 5.27
N LEU A 204 8.19 -6.29 6.56
CA LEU A 204 9.55 -6.55 7.03
C LEU A 204 10.05 -7.92 6.55
N THR A 205 9.20 -8.94 6.57
CA THR A 205 9.53 -10.26 6.03
C THR A 205 9.81 -10.19 4.53
N PHE A 206 8.98 -9.45 3.78
CA PHE A 206 9.13 -9.32 2.33
C PHE A 206 10.33 -8.46 1.90
N LEU A 207 10.52 -7.28 2.49
CA LEU A 207 11.56 -6.33 2.06
C LEU A 207 12.94 -6.67 2.64
N GLU A 208 13.01 -7.14 3.89
CA GLU A 208 14.27 -7.38 4.60
C GLU A 208 14.64 -8.88 4.72
N GLY A 209 13.78 -9.79 4.24
CA GLY A 209 14.04 -11.24 4.32
C GLY A 209 13.97 -11.81 5.74
N ARG A 210 13.25 -11.16 6.66
CA ARG A 210 13.10 -11.61 8.06
C ARG A 210 12.09 -12.76 8.21
N THR A 211 12.37 -13.92 7.62
CA THR A 211 11.46 -15.08 7.62
C THR A 211 11.19 -15.66 9.02
N GLY A 212 12.05 -15.39 10.00
CA GLY A 212 11.83 -15.74 11.41
C GLY A 212 10.62 -15.07 12.08
N LEU A 213 9.96 -14.11 11.43
CA LEU A 213 8.73 -13.47 11.92
C LEU A 213 7.45 -14.26 11.59
N ASN A 214 7.58 -15.42 10.92
CA ASN A 214 6.43 -16.22 10.50
C ASN A 214 5.50 -16.58 11.67
N ASP A 215 6.04 -17.13 12.76
CA ASP A 215 5.24 -17.57 13.90
C ASP A 215 4.54 -16.38 14.59
N ASP A 216 5.23 -15.24 14.72
CA ASP A 216 4.64 -14.00 15.23
C ASP A 216 3.43 -13.53 14.40
N ILE A 217 3.51 -13.66 13.08
CA ILE A 217 2.42 -13.28 12.16
C ILE A 217 1.24 -14.25 12.31
N MET A 218 1.50 -15.56 12.43
CA MET A 218 0.46 -16.57 12.62
C MET A 218 -0.25 -16.42 13.97
N GLU A 219 0.47 -16.09 15.04
CA GLU A 219 -0.15 -15.79 16.34
C GLU A 219 -1.07 -14.56 16.28
N LEU A 220 -0.69 -13.54 15.51
CA LEU A 220 -1.52 -12.35 15.29
C LEU A 220 -2.75 -12.65 14.44
N GLU A 221 -2.66 -13.54 13.45
CA GLU A 221 -3.80 -14.03 12.66
C GLU A 221 -4.84 -14.70 13.58
N GLU A 222 -4.41 -15.65 14.41
CA GLU A 222 -5.33 -16.28 15.36
C GLU A 222 -5.95 -15.25 16.31
N SER A 223 -5.15 -14.30 16.79
CA SER A 223 -5.63 -13.20 17.62
C SER A 223 -6.72 -12.36 16.93
N ILE A 224 -6.56 -12.03 15.64
CA ILE A 224 -7.52 -11.22 14.90
C ILE A 224 -8.82 -11.97 14.63
N HIS A 225 -8.77 -13.27 14.33
CA HIS A 225 -9.96 -14.12 14.18
C HIS A 225 -10.75 -14.27 15.48
N ILE A 226 -10.06 -14.44 16.62
CA ILE A 226 -10.70 -14.48 17.94
C ILE A 226 -11.39 -13.14 18.23
N LEU A 227 -10.72 -12.01 17.94
CA LEU A 227 -11.29 -10.68 18.15
C LEU A 227 -12.50 -10.41 17.25
N GLN A 228 -12.41 -10.81 15.99
CA GLN A 228 -13.49 -10.74 15.01
C GLN A 228 -14.72 -11.50 15.50
N SER A 229 -14.56 -12.78 15.89
CA SER A 229 -15.64 -13.61 16.40
C SER A 229 -16.32 -12.98 17.62
N LYS A 230 -15.52 -12.43 18.55
CA LYS A 230 -16.04 -11.71 19.71
C LYS A 230 -16.79 -10.43 19.34
N ALA A 231 -16.29 -9.67 18.37
CA ALA A 231 -16.95 -8.44 17.92
C ALA A 231 -18.27 -8.74 17.18
N ILE A 232 -18.30 -9.76 16.32
CA ILE A 232 -19.50 -10.23 15.63
C ILE A 232 -20.57 -10.67 16.63
N ASN A 233 -20.21 -11.47 17.63
CA ASN A 233 -21.16 -11.91 18.65
C ASN A 233 -21.75 -10.73 19.43
N LEU A 234 -20.93 -9.72 19.78
CA LEU A 234 -21.42 -8.52 20.46
C LEU A 234 -22.44 -7.76 19.61
N ILE A 235 -22.15 -7.51 18.33
CA ILE A 235 -23.09 -6.79 17.47
C ILE A 235 -24.34 -7.63 17.16
N ALA A 236 -24.24 -8.95 17.11
CA ALA A 236 -25.38 -9.84 16.91
C ALA A 236 -26.34 -9.81 18.12
N THR A 237 -25.80 -9.83 19.35
CA THR A 237 -26.60 -9.65 20.56
C THR A 237 -27.28 -8.28 20.57
N GLN A 238 -26.54 -7.21 20.26
CA GLN A 238 -27.12 -5.86 20.15
C GLN A 238 -28.21 -5.80 19.08
N MET A 239 -28.01 -6.44 17.94
CA MET A 239 -28.99 -6.48 16.85
C MET A 239 -30.26 -7.23 17.27
N ALA A 240 -30.15 -8.33 18.02
CA ALA A 240 -31.29 -9.10 18.52
C ALA A 240 -32.11 -8.37 19.59
N GLU A 241 -31.46 -7.50 20.38
CA GLU A 241 -32.10 -6.70 21.43
C GLU A 241 -32.82 -5.44 20.92
N ASN A 242 -32.58 -5.02 19.67
CA ASN A 242 -33.20 -3.84 19.07
C ASN A 242 -34.35 -4.23 18.12
N SER A 243 -35.40 -3.40 18.04
CA SER A 243 -36.51 -3.62 17.09
C SER A 243 -36.07 -3.33 15.65
N PHE A 244 -36.38 -4.25 14.73
CA PHE A 244 -36.05 -4.14 13.30
C PHE A 244 -36.85 -3.11 12.51
N ASP A 245 -37.82 -2.46 13.15
CA ASP A 245 -38.72 -1.50 12.50
C ASP A 245 -37.99 -0.20 12.08
N GLU A 246 -36.77 0.04 12.58
CA GLU A 246 -35.92 1.16 12.20
C GLU A 246 -34.88 0.76 11.13
N LYS A 247 -35.13 1.14 9.87
CA LYS A 247 -34.22 0.89 8.73
C LYS A 247 -32.80 1.42 8.96
N GLU A 248 -32.68 2.57 9.64
CA GLU A 248 -31.39 3.19 9.97
C GLU A 248 -30.57 2.32 10.91
N ARG A 249 -31.22 1.72 11.93
CA ARG A 249 -30.58 0.82 12.88
C ARG A 249 -30.07 -0.47 12.23
N SER A 250 -30.82 -0.99 11.26
CA SER A 250 -30.41 -2.17 10.48
C SER A 250 -29.18 -1.87 9.61
N ASN A 251 -29.14 -0.69 8.97
CA ASN A 251 -27.98 -0.26 8.19
C ASN A 251 -26.73 -0.14 9.07
N TYR A 252 -26.87 0.36 10.30
CA TYR A 252 -25.75 0.49 11.24
C TYR A 252 -25.04 -0.83 11.50
N PHE A 253 -25.80 -1.88 11.84
CA PHE A 253 -25.20 -3.19 12.09
C PHE A 253 -24.53 -3.79 10.85
N ILE A 254 -25.07 -3.53 9.65
CA ILE A 254 -24.46 -3.97 8.38
C ILE A 254 -23.13 -3.27 8.13
N TYR A 255 -23.07 -1.95 8.28
CA TYR A 255 -21.81 -1.21 8.08
C TYR A 255 -20.79 -1.55 9.16
N LEU A 256 -21.20 -1.68 10.42
CA LEU A 256 -20.31 -2.10 11.50
C LEU A 256 -19.77 -3.51 11.30
N PHE A 257 -20.59 -4.44 10.82
CA PHE A 257 -20.14 -5.78 10.42
C PHE A 257 -19.08 -5.72 9.32
N ARG A 258 -19.26 -4.83 8.31
CA ARG A 258 -18.25 -4.61 7.27
C ARG A 258 -16.94 -4.08 7.82
N VAL A 259 -16.95 -3.19 8.82
CA VAL A 259 -15.74 -2.72 9.52
C VAL A 259 -15.02 -3.88 10.20
N ILE A 260 -15.75 -4.73 10.93
CA ILE A 260 -15.17 -5.90 11.61
C ILE A 260 -14.54 -6.86 10.59
N LYS A 261 -15.24 -7.13 9.47
CA LYS A 261 -14.70 -7.96 8.39
C LYS A 261 -13.49 -7.32 7.72
N ALA A 262 -13.49 -6.01 7.49
CA ALA A 262 -12.36 -5.32 6.87
C ALA A 262 -11.06 -5.55 7.66
N PHE A 263 -11.08 -5.41 8.99
CA PHE A 263 -9.88 -5.66 9.80
C PHE A 263 -9.38 -7.12 9.73
N GLU A 264 -10.27 -8.10 9.76
CA GLU A 264 -9.84 -9.50 9.57
C GLU A 264 -9.25 -9.71 8.17
N ARG A 265 -9.86 -9.16 7.13
CA ARG A 265 -9.32 -9.26 5.77
C ARG A 265 -7.94 -8.63 5.62
N ILE A 266 -7.68 -7.50 6.29
CA ILE A 266 -6.34 -6.90 6.34
C ILE A 266 -5.34 -7.88 6.99
N GLY A 267 -5.75 -8.59 8.04
CA GLY A 267 -4.98 -9.67 8.65
C GLY A 267 -4.71 -10.82 7.67
N ASP A 268 -5.75 -11.35 7.03
CA ASP A 268 -5.65 -12.44 6.04
C ASP A 268 -4.63 -12.11 4.93
N ILE A 269 -4.74 -10.90 4.37
CA ILE A 269 -3.88 -10.41 3.30
C ILE A 269 -2.44 -10.20 3.80
N SER A 270 -2.25 -9.76 5.05
CA SER A 270 -0.89 -9.68 5.63
C SER A 270 -0.21 -11.06 5.69
N VAL A 271 -0.98 -12.13 5.91
CA VAL A 271 -0.46 -13.50 5.84
C VAL A 271 -0.19 -13.92 4.39
N GLU A 272 -0.99 -13.46 3.41
CA GLU A 272 -0.72 -13.68 1.97
C GLU A 272 0.61 -13.02 1.55
N ILE A 273 0.85 -11.76 1.93
CA ILE A 273 2.13 -11.06 1.71
C ILE A 273 3.29 -11.85 2.35
N LYS A 274 3.11 -12.35 3.58
CA LYS A 274 4.11 -13.17 4.26
C LYS A 274 4.40 -14.48 3.49
N ASP A 275 3.37 -15.14 2.99
CA ASP A 275 3.53 -16.38 2.22
C ASP A 275 4.29 -16.11 0.90
N VAL A 276 4.02 -14.99 0.25
CA VAL A 276 4.78 -14.51 -0.92
C VAL A 276 6.24 -14.21 -0.53
N ALA A 277 6.49 -13.63 0.64
CA ALA A 277 7.84 -13.38 1.14
C ALA A 277 8.66 -14.65 1.36
N ILE A 278 8.05 -15.70 1.91
CA ILE A 278 8.71 -17.00 2.09
C ILE A 278 9.08 -17.61 0.73
N GLU A 279 8.17 -17.56 -0.25
CA GLU A 279 8.47 -18.01 -1.61
C GLU A 279 9.62 -17.20 -2.22
N PHE A 280 9.58 -15.87 -2.06
CA PHE A 280 10.57 -14.95 -2.59
C PHE A 280 11.98 -15.20 -2.01
N HIS A 281 12.12 -15.35 -0.70
CA HIS A 281 13.43 -15.46 -0.02
C HIS A 281 13.94 -16.89 0.09
N GLU A 282 13.07 -17.87 0.37
CA GLU A 282 13.48 -19.24 0.70
C GLU A 282 13.26 -20.23 -0.45
N ASN A 283 12.62 -19.81 -1.56
CA ASN A 283 12.19 -20.70 -2.66
C ASN A 283 11.27 -21.84 -2.21
N ILE A 284 10.54 -21.65 -1.10
CA ILE A 284 9.57 -22.62 -0.62
C ILE A 284 8.23 -22.31 -1.30
N PRO A 285 7.65 -23.24 -2.09
CA PRO A 285 6.37 -23.02 -2.73
C PRO A 285 5.26 -22.79 -1.70
N ARG A 286 4.32 -21.90 -2.04
CA ARG A 286 3.13 -21.67 -1.22
C ARG A 286 2.27 -22.94 -1.09
N PRO A 287 1.61 -23.17 0.05
CA PRO A 287 0.80 -24.37 0.23
C PRO A 287 -0.48 -24.27 -0.61
N THR A 288 -0.75 -25.29 -1.43
CA THR A 288 -1.99 -25.36 -2.25
C THR A 288 -3.22 -25.77 -1.46
N THR A 289 -3.03 -26.33 -0.26
CA THR A 289 -4.09 -26.68 0.67
C THR A 289 -4.78 -25.39 1.16
N PRO A 290 -6.10 -25.23 1.01
CA PRO A 290 -6.79 -24.06 1.53
C PRO A 290 -6.64 -23.99 3.06
N ARG A 291 -6.53 -22.79 3.63
CA ARG A 291 -6.23 -22.60 5.07
C ARG A 291 -7.16 -23.38 5.99
N SER A 292 -8.45 -23.48 5.65
CA SER A 292 -9.44 -24.27 6.39
C SER A 292 -9.10 -25.76 6.52
N PHE A 293 -8.22 -26.29 5.65
CA PHE A 293 -7.77 -27.69 5.64
C PHE A 293 -6.33 -27.85 6.13
N ARG A 294 -5.63 -26.77 6.50
CA ARG A 294 -4.24 -26.82 6.99
C ARG A 294 -4.14 -27.19 8.48
N LEU A 295 -5.24 -27.15 9.22
CA LEU A 295 -5.31 -27.32 10.68
C LEU A 295 -5.96 -28.66 11.13
N ASN A 296 -5.89 -29.70 10.31
CA ASN A 296 -6.25 -31.07 10.70
C ASN A 296 -5.00 -31.96 10.83
#